data_AF-A0A9D8RBQ6-F1
#
_entry.id   AF-A0A9D8RBQ6-F1
#
_cell.length_a   1.000
_cell.length_b   1.000
_cell.length_c   1.000
_cell.angle_alpha   90.00
_cell.angle_beta   90.00
_cell.angle_gamma   90.00
#
_symmetry.space_group_name_H-M   'P 1'
#
loop_
_entity.id
_entity.type
_entity.pdbx_description
1 polymer ?
#
loop_
_entity_poly.entity_id
_entity_poly.type
_entity_poly.pdbx_seq_one_letter_code
_entity_poly.pdbx_strand_id
1 'polypeptide(L)'
;MKEEDILKTSFGKENPFRVPEGYFEALESRVMNNLPEEKASIRTVAKEIPLWRRLRPYVAAAAFFGVMVGGYLIYQKNNPEAPLPSENVASMMQSDDYNIDTAADYAMLDNEDFYAYLAGE
;
A
#
# COMPACT_ATOMS: atom_id res chain seq x y z
N MET A 1 -7.62 3.45 73.96
CA MET A 1 -8.44 2.73 74.96
C MET A 1 -9.93 2.77 74.67
N LYS A 2 -10.58 3.93 74.47
CA LYS A 2 -12.03 3.94 74.21
C LYS A 2 -12.44 3.29 72.87
N GLU A 3 -11.60 3.40 71.84
CA GLU A 3 -11.90 2.91 70.48
C GLU A 3 -11.77 1.38 70.32
N GLU A 4 -10.83 0.79 71.04
CA GLU A 4 -10.60 -0.66 71.04
C GLU A 4 -11.67 -1.41 71.85
N ASP A 5 -12.31 -0.77 72.83
CA ASP A 5 -13.42 -1.33 73.58
C ASP A 5 -14.74 -1.29 72.77
N ILE A 6 -15.04 -0.20 72.07
CA ILE A 6 -16.23 -0.14 71.18
C ILE A 6 -16.17 -1.20 70.08
N LEU A 7 -15.00 -1.43 69.48
CA LEU A 7 -14.83 -2.45 68.44
C LEU A 7 -15.04 -3.87 68.99
N LYS A 8 -14.54 -4.16 70.21
CA LYS A 8 -14.75 -5.46 70.87
C LYS A 8 -16.21 -5.69 71.25
N THR A 9 -16.92 -4.65 71.70
CA THR A 9 -18.34 -4.76 72.06
C THR A 9 -19.23 -4.91 70.83
N SER A 10 -18.93 -4.21 69.73
CA SER A 10 -19.79 -4.22 68.54
C SER A 10 -19.54 -5.38 67.59
N PHE A 11 -18.29 -5.83 67.43
CA PHE A 11 -17.91 -6.86 66.45
C PHE A 11 -17.36 -8.15 67.09
N GLY A 12 -17.20 -8.19 68.41
CA GLY A 12 -16.60 -9.33 69.10
C GLY A 12 -15.11 -9.47 68.81
N LYS A 13 -14.49 -10.52 69.35
CA LYS A 13 -13.06 -10.84 69.14
C LYS A 13 -12.85 -11.90 68.05
N GLU A 14 -13.94 -12.42 67.49
CA GLU A 14 -13.86 -13.47 66.47
C GLU A 14 -13.44 -12.85 65.14
N ASN A 15 -12.54 -13.54 64.43
CA ASN A 15 -12.04 -13.09 63.15
C ASN A 15 -13.05 -13.42 62.04
N PRO A 16 -13.71 -12.43 61.41
CA PRO A 16 -14.68 -12.68 60.34
C PRO A 16 -14.00 -13.09 59.02
N PHE A 17 -12.68 -12.87 58.88
CA PHE A 17 -11.93 -13.21 57.68
C PHE A 17 -11.42 -14.65 57.75
N ARG A 18 -12.34 -15.61 57.83
CA ARG A 18 -12.02 -17.03 57.76
C ARG A 18 -12.49 -17.60 56.43
N VAL A 19 -11.57 -18.25 55.72
CA VAL A 19 -11.92 -18.99 54.52
C VAL A 19 -12.75 -20.23 54.89
N PRO A 20 -13.72 -20.64 54.05
CA PRO A 20 -14.40 -21.92 54.21
C PRO A 20 -13.39 -23.08 54.24
N GLU A 21 -13.71 -24.13 55.00
CA GLU A 21 -12.91 -25.36 54.99
C GLU A 21 -12.85 -25.94 53.57
N GLY A 22 -11.66 -26.39 53.15
CA GLY A 22 -11.43 -26.92 51.80
C GLY A 22 -11.39 -25.89 50.66
N TYR A 23 -11.47 -24.57 50.93
CA TYR A 23 -11.42 -23.54 49.88
C TYR A 23 -10.16 -23.66 49.00
N PHE A 24 -8.99 -23.81 49.63
CA PHE A 24 -7.71 -23.92 48.91
C PHE A 24 -7.52 -25.30 48.26
N GLU A 25 -8.20 -26.34 48.74
CA GLU A 25 -8.14 -27.69 48.16
C GLU A 25 -8.82 -27.73 46.78
N ALA A 26 -9.94 -27.01 46.62
CA ALA A 26 -10.65 -26.89 45.34
C ALA A 26 -10.15 -25.74 44.45
N LEU A 27 -9.20 -24.92 44.91
CA LEU A 27 -8.73 -23.74 44.19
C LEU A 27 -8.05 -24.12 42.87
N GLU A 28 -7.17 -25.12 42.89
CA GLU A 28 -6.46 -25.57 41.69
C GLU A 28 -7.44 -26.05 40.61
N SER A 29 -8.39 -26.91 40.98
CA SER A 29 -9.43 -27.40 40.07
C SER A 29 -10.29 -26.25 39.52
N ARG A 30 -10.66 -25.28 40.36
CA ARG A 30 -11.39 -24.08 39.92
C ARG A 30 -10.57 -23.25 38.94
N VAL A 31 -9.30 -23.00 39.21
CA VAL A 31 -8.44 -22.24 38.30
C VAL A 31 -8.33 -22.98 36.97
N MET A 32 -7.98 -24.27 36.97
CA MET A 32 -7.83 -25.07 35.76
C MET A 32 -9.13 -25.20 34.94
N ASN A 33 -10.28 -25.32 35.60
CA ASN A 33 -11.59 -25.36 34.91
C ASN A 33 -12.03 -23.99 34.36
N ASN A 34 -11.55 -22.89 34.94
CA ASN A 34 -11.82 -21.53 34.47
C ASN A 34 -10.77 -21.03 33.48
N LEU A 35 -9.67 -21.75 33.28
CA LEU A 35 -8.84 -21.50 32.12
C LEU A 35 -9.71 -21.79 30.90
N PRO A 36 -9.81 -20.85 29.95
CA PRO A 36 -10.43 -21.18 28.67
C PRO A 36 -9.72 -22.43 28.17
N GLU A 37 -10.48 -23.49 27.85
CA GLU A 37 -9.92 -24.65 27.17
C GLU A 37 -9.01 -24.07 26.10
N GLU A 38 -7.71 -24.31 26.22
CA GLU A 38 -6.75 -23.94 25.20
C GLU A 38 -7.05 -24.87 24.03
N LYS A 39 -8.19 -24.61 23.38
CA LYS A 39 -8.37 -24.76 21.97
C LYS A 39 -7.34 -23.79 21.43
N ALA A 40 -6.13 -24.31 21.34
CA ALA A 40 -5.29 -24.23 20.18
C ALA A 40 -6.05 -24.68 18.90
N SER A 41 -7.35 -24.34 18.75
CA SER A 41 -7.73 -23.59 17.58
C SER A 41 -6.93 -22.29 17.61
N ILE A 42 -5.68 -22.41 17.17
CA ILE A 42 -5.20 -21.57 16.08
C ILE A 42 -6.39 -21.41 15.14
N ARG A 43 -7.26 -20.43 15.42
CA ARG A 43 -8.26 -19.96 14.48
C ARG A 43 -7.47 -19.14 13.46
N THR A 44 -6.60 -19.83 12.73
CA THR A 44 -6.44 -19.60 11.31
C THR A 44 -7.70 -20.15 10.64
N VAL A 45 -8.88 -19.71 11.09
CA VAL A 45 -9.94 -19.49 10.11
C VAL A 45 -9.40 -18.30 9.36
N ALA A 46 -8.55 -18.59 8.37
CA ALA A 46 -8.10 -17.63 7.38
C ALA A 46 -9.40 -17.11 6.80
N LYS A 47 -9.88 -15.99 7.34
CA LYS A 47 -11.08 -15.33 6.88
C LYS A 47 -10.83 -15.13 5.40
N GLU A 48 -11.52 -15.90 4.58
CA GLU A 48 -11.40 -15.82 3.14
C GLU A 48 -11.78 -14.40 2.78
N ILE A 49 -10.77 -13.55 2.65
CA ILE A 49 -10.99 -12.18 2.26
C ILE A 49 -11.56 -12.33 0.86
N PRO A 50 -12.81 -11.90 0.60
CA PRO A 50 -13.39 -12.09 -0.72
C PRO A 50 -12.48 -11.39 -1.71
N LEU A 51 -11.88 -12.14 -2.64
CA LEU A 51 -10.90 -11.66 -3.62
C LEU A 51 -11.44 -10.41 -4.36
N TRP A 52 -12.75 -10.32 -4.54
CA TRP A 52 -13.48 -9.15 -5.03
C TRP A 52 -13.12 -7.82 -4.36
N ARG A 53 -12.88 -7.79 -3.04
CA ARG A 53 -12.49 -6.56 -2.33
C ARG A 53 -11.10 -6.10 -2.74
N ARG A 54 -10.20 -7.02 -3.08
CA ARG A 54 -8.85 -6.73 -3.58
C ARG A 54 -8.86 -6.33 -5.06
N LEU A 55 -9.79 -6.88 -5.86
CA LEU A 55 -9.92 -6.58 -7.28
C LEU A 55 -10.74 -5.30 -7.60
N ARG A 56 -11.63 -4.83 -6.71
CA ARG A 56 -12.41 -3.59 -6.89
C ARG A 56 -11.61 -2.38 -7.40
N PRO A 57 -10.44 -2.01 -6.83
CA PRO A 57 -9.67 -0.86 -7.33
C PRO A 57 -9.09 -1.11 -8.73
N TYR A 58 -8.70 -2.35 -9.06
CA TYR A 58 -8.14 -2.70 -10.36
C TYR A 58 -9.20 -2.69 -11.48
N VAL A 59 -10.44 -3.09 -11.18
CA VAL A 59 -11.56 -3.02 -12.13
C VAL A 59 -11.83 -1.56 -12.54
N ALA A 60 -11.78 -0.62 -11.58
CA ALA A 60 -11.93 0.79 -11.88
C ALA A 60 -10.79 1.31 -12.77
N ALA A 61 -9.53 0.97 -12.45
CA ALA A 61 -8.38 1.35 -13.26
C ALA A 61 -8.45 0.79 -14.70
N ALA A 62 -8.77 -0.50 -14.85
CA ALA A 62 -8.93 -1.13 -16.16
C ALA A 62 -10.06 -0.50 -16.99
N ALA A 63 -11.14 -0.04 -16.37
CA ALA A 63 -12.22 0.67 -17.05
C ALA A 63 -11.74 2.01 -17.63
N PHE A 64 -10.94 2.79 -16.89
CA PHE A 64 -10.36 4.04 -17.41
C PHE A 64 -9.43 3.80 -18.60
N PHE A 65 -8.54 2.80 -18.52
CA PHE A 65 -7.69 2.43 -19.65
C PHE A 65 -8.50 1.94 -20.86
N GLY A 66 -9.54 1.15 -20.62
CA GLY A 66 -10.45 0.69 -21.67
C GLY A 66 -11.21 1.82 -22.35
N VAL A 67 -11.68 2.81 -21.59
CA VAL A 67 -12.35 4.01 -22.13
C VAL A 67 -11.36 4.91 -22.86
N MET A 68 -10.13 5.06 -22.37
CA MET A 68 -9.08 5.84 -23.03
C MET A 68 -8.68 5.23 -24.36
N VAL A 69 -8.36 3.93 -24.39
CA VAL A 69 -7.95 3.23 -25.62
C VAL A 69 -9.14 3.06 -26.57
N GLY A 70 -10.29 2.62 -26.07
CA GLY A 70 -11.51 2.46 -26.86
C GLY A 70 -11.98 3.80 -27.42
N GLY A 71 -11.96 4.86 -26.61
CA GLY A 71 -12.27 6.22 -27.04
C GLY A 71 -11.28 6.73 -28.08
N TYR A 72 -9.99 6.48 -27.91
CA TYR A 72 -8.95 6.82 -28.90
C TYR A 72 -9.15 6.10 -30.23
N LEU A 73 -9.48 4.80 -30.21
CA LEU A 73 -9.75 4.03 -31.43
C LEU A 73 -11.03 4.50 -32.14
N ILE A 74 -12.08 4.83 -31.38
CA ILE A 74 -13.32 5.42 -31.93
C ILE A 74 -13.02 6.81 -32.50
N TYR A 75 -12.20 7.61 -31.82
CA TYR A 75 -11.80 8.94 -32.26
C TYR A 75 -10.98 8.88 -33.55
N GLN A 76 -10.03 7.96 -33.66
CA GLN A 76 -9.22 7.74 -34.87
C GLN A 76 -10.09 7.25 -36.04
N LYS A 77 -11.07 6.39 -35.78
CA LYS A 77 -12.04 5.96 -36.80
C LYS A 77 -12.92 7.11 -37.28
N ASN A 78 -13.30 8.03 -36.38
CA ASN A 78 -14.15 9.18 -36.69
C ASN A 78 -13.37 10.36 -37.30
N ASN A 79 -12.05 10.43 -37.07
CA ASN A 79 -11.15 11.44 -37.63
C ASN A 79 -10.01 10.72 -38.38
N PRO A 80 -10.26 10.19 -39.59
CA PRO A 80 -9.16 9.73 -40.43
C PRO A 80 -8.33 10.95 -40.84
N GLU A 81 -7.17 11.11 -40.19
CA GLU A 81 -5.98 11.91 -40.52
C GLU A 81 -5.55 12.93 -39.44
N ALA A 82 -4.53 12.53 -38.68
CA ALA A 82 -3.26 13.22 -38.81
C ALA A 82 -2.24 12.17 -39.29
N PRO A 83 -1.62 12.32 -40.48
CA PRO A 83 -0.52 11.45 -40.86
C PRO A 83 0.59 11.58 -39.82
N LEU A 84 1.08 10.44 -39.34
CA LEU A 84 2.39 10.39 -38.69
C LEU A 84 3.39 11.00 -39.69
N PRO A 85 4.39 11.79 -39.27
CA PRO A 85 5.41 12.28 -40.18
C PRO A 85 6.32 11.10 -40.55
N SER A 86 5.85 10.27 -41.46
CA SER A 86 6.66 9.35 -42.25
C SER A 86 6.99 10.06 -43.55
N GLU A 87 8.28 10.10 -43.87
CA GLU A 87 8.84 10.68 -45.10
C GLU A 87 8.76 12.20 -45.16
N ASN A 88 9.85 12.87 -44.77
CA ASN A 88 10.54 13.88 -45.58
C ASN A 88 11.68 14.47 -44.74
N VAL A 89 12.79 13.73 -44.62
CA VAL A 89 14.03 14.26 -43.99
C VAL A 89 14.49 15.54 -44.73
N ALA A 90 14.19 15.64 -46.03
CA ALA A 90 14.46 16.80 -46.86
C ALA A 90 13.61 18.06 -46.54
N SER A 91 12.40 17.92 -45.99
CA SER A 91 11.57 19.10 -45.65
C SER A 91 11.91 19.70 -44.28
N MET A 92 12.61 18.94 -43.41
CA MET A 92 13.16 19.46 -42.15
C MET A 92 14.38 20.36 -42.44
N MET A 93 15.20 19.97 -43.42
CA MET A 93 16.40 20.68 -43.90
C MET A 93 16.18 22.11 -44.39
N GLN A 94 14.92 22.50 -44.66
CA GLN A 94 14.57 23.83 -45.16
C GLN A 94 14.23 24.82 -44.03
N SER A 95 14.06 24.34 -42.80
CA SER A 95 13.74 25.14 -41.61
C SER A 95 14.93 25.31 -40.64
N ASP A 96 16.14 25.05 -41.12
CA ASP A 96 17.20 24.45 -40.30
C ASP A 96 18.29 25.37 -39.76
N ASP A 97 18.22 26.70 -39.90
CA ASP A 97 19.28 27.55 -39.29
C ASP A 97 19.20 27.50 -37.75
N TYR A 98 17.99 27.50 -37.18
CA TYR A 98 17.79 27.44 -35.72
C TYR A 98 17.96 26.02 -35.14
N ASN A 99 17.63 24.99 -35.93
CA ASN A 99 17.72 23.60 -35.49
C ASN A 99 19.15 23.07 -35.57
N ILE A 100 19.98 23.57 -36.50
CA ILE A 100 21.38 23.15 -36.63
C ILE A 100 22.18 23.57 -35.39
N ASP A 101 22.06 24.82 -34.93
CA ASP A 101 22.75 25.29 -33.72
C ASP A 101 22.34 24.47 -32.49
N THR A 102 21.04 24.22 -32.34
CA THR A 102 20.50 23.43 -31.22
C THR A 102 20.96 21.97 -31.30
N ALA A 103 20.98 21.37 -32.49
CA ALA A 103 21.46 20.01 -32.70
C ALA A 103 22.97 19.89 -32.46
N ALA A 104 23.76 20.90 -32.84
CA ALA A 104 25.19 20.98 -32.56
C ALA A 104 25.47 21.07 -31.06
N ASP A 105 24.70 21.89 -30.32
CA ASP A 105 24.78 21.98 -28.86
C ASP A 105 24.46 20.64 -28.17
N TYR A 106 23.44 19.91 -28.63
CA TYR A 106 23.10 18.59 -28.10
C TYR A 106 24.15 17.52 -28.42
N ALA A 107 24.76 17.60 -29.60
CA ALA A 107 25.82 16.70 -30.02
C ALA A 107 27.20 17.07 -29.44
N MET A 108 27.30 18.21 -28.74
CA MET A 108 28.57 18.82 -28.29
C MET A 108 29.59 18.93 -29.42
N LEU A 109 29.11 19.19 -30.64
CA LEU A 109 29.98 19.35 -31.81
C LEU A 109 30.58 20.75 -31.80
N ASP A 110 31.90 20.84 -31.77
CA ASP A 110 32.62 22.10 -31.89
C ASP A 110 33.12 22.34 -33.33
N ASN A 111 33.70 23.51 -33.56
CA ASN A 111 34.25 23.84 -34.88
C ASN A 111 35.48 22.98 -35.22
N GLU A 112 36.21 22.44 -34.23
CA GLU A 112 37.37 21.58 -34.47
C GLU A 112 36.94 20.23 -35.04
N ASP A 113 35.86 19.65 -34.50
CA ASP A 113 35.22 18.43 -35.00
C ASP A 113 34.78 18.60 -36.47
N PHE A 114 34.27 19.79 -36.84
CA PHE A 114 33.91 20.10 -38.22
C PHE A 114 35.13 20.13 -39.16
N TYR A 115 36.26 20.70 -38.72
CA TYR A 115 37.50 20.70 -39.50
C TYR A 115 38.14 19.31 -39.58
N ALA A 116 38.09 18.53 -38.50
CA ALA A 116 38.62 17.17 -38.47
C ALA A 116 37.89 16.26 -39.47
N TYR A 117 36.57 16.45 -39.63
CA TYR A 117 35.79 15.73 -40.64
C TYR A 117 36.21 16.11 -42.07
N LEU A 118 36.36 17.40 -42.37
CA LEU A 118 36.78 17.89 -43.69
C LEU A 118 38.25 17.58 -44.04
N ALA A 119 39.10 17.46 -43.03
CA ALA A 119 40.53 17.13 -43.18
C ALA A 119 40.80 15.62 -43.18
N GLY A 120 39.82 14.80 -42.78
CA GLY A 120 39.89 13.36 -42.71
C GLY A 120 39.50 12.63 -44.00
N GLU A 121 39.18 13.36 -45.07
CA GLU A 121 38.96 12.87 -46.44
C GLU A 121 40.18 13.15 -47.34
#